data_AF-A0A438CZU6-F1
#
_entry.id   AF-A0A438CZU6-F1
#
_cell.length_a   1.000
_cell.length_b   1.000
_cell.length_c   1.000
_cell.angle_alpha   90.00
_cell.angle_beta   90.00
_cell.angle_gamma   90.00
#
_symmetry.space_group_name_H-M   'P 1'
#
loop_
_entity.id
_entity.type
_entity.pdbx_description
1 polymer ?
#
loop_
_entity_poly.entity_id
_entity_poly.type
_entity_poly.pdbx_seq_one_letter_code
_entity_poly.pdbx_strand_id
1 'polypeptide(L)'
;MLLGRTSSTLYVLENVQNASLKVRSRQENVADVKVPPSSNISQKVTPRMPSRDWPEVANRSSYVKAIEVLVELASLQTSFLTLDEAIKTTNRRVNALENVVKPRLENTINCIKESWMSWRERAFLQVEEEGNGEAACRKFYFSGIS
;
A
#
# COMPACT_ATOMS: atom_id res chain seq x y z
N MET A 1 -10.18 52.44 7.30
CA MET A 1 -10.25 51.09 7.89
C MET A 1 -8.85 50.50 8.04
N LEU A 2 -8.02 51.06 8.93
CA LEU A 2 -6.75 50.46 9.36
C LEU A 2 -6.86 50.26 10.87
N LEU A 3 -7.68 49.30 11.27
CA LEU A 3 -7.84 48.92 12.67
C LEU A 3 -6.66 48.03 13.09
N GLY A 4 -5.93 48.46 14.12
CA GLY A 4 -5.51 47.54 15.17
C GLY A 4 -4.14 46.87 15.08
N ARG A 5 -3.18 47.34 14.28
CA ARG A 5 -1.78 46.92 14.48
C ARG A 5 -1.20 47.62 15.71
N THR A 6 -1.31 47.00 16.88
CA THR A 6 -0.62 47.47 18.09
C THR A 6 0.90 47.37 17.89
N SER A 7 1.65 48.30 18.48
CA SER A 7 3.13 48.34 18.40
C SER A 7 3.79 47.00 18.81
N SER A 8 3.12 46.22 19.67
CA SER A 8 3.54 44.88 20.08
C SER A 8 3.58 43.86 18.94
N THR A 9 2.59 43.86 18.04
CA THR A 9 2.51 42.90 16.92
C THR A 9 3.58 43.13 15.87
N LEU A 10 3.88 44.41 15.56
CA LEU A 10 4.98 44.80 14.68
C LEU A 10 6.32 44.37 15.26
N TYR A 11 6.53 44.58 16.56
CA TYR A 11 7.74 44.15 17.25
C TYR A 11 7.95 42.62 17.19
N VAL A 12 6.89 41.83 17.35
CA VAL A 12 6.99 40.36 17.25
C VAL A 12 7.35 39.91 15.84
N LEU A 13 6.78 40.54 14.80
CA LEU A 13 7.03 40.20 13.40
C LEU A 13 8.45 40.59 12.95
N GLU A 14 8.93 41.76 13.38
CA GLU A 14 10.28 42.24 13.03
C GLU A 14 11.38 41.49 13.80
N ASN A 15 11.07 40.94 14.97
CA ASN A 15 12.04 40.25 15.83
C ASN A 15 12.04 38.71 15.68
N VAL A 16 11.65 38.17 14.52
CA VAL A 16 11.72 36.73 14.23
C VAL A 16 13.04 36.40 13.52
N GLN A 17 14.02 35.86 14.26
CA GLN A 17 15.29 35.40 13.67
C GLN A 17 15.37 33.87 13.53
N ASN A 18 14.96 33.14 14.58
CA ASN A 18 15.05 31.68 14.63
C ASN A 18 13.75 31.07 15.19
N ALA A 19 13.38 29.89 14.68
CA ALA A 19 12.22 29.15 15.18
C ALA A 19 12.41 28.72 16.64
N SER A 20 11.47 29.12 17.51
CA SER A 20 11.45 28.82 18.95
C SER A 20 11.07 27.37 19.24
N LEU A 21 10.27 26.75 18.38
CA LEU A 21 9.87 25.34 18.44
C LEU A 21 10.36 24.65 17.17
N LYS A 22 11.07 23.54 17.34
CA LYS A 22 11.52 22.70 16.23
C LYS A 22 10.97 21.30 16.41
N VAL A 23 10.25 20.83 15.40
CA VAL A 23 9.73 19.46 15.30
C VAL A 23 10.84 18.59 14.72
N ARG A 24 11.32 17.61 15.48
CA ARG A 24 12.21 16.56 14.95
C ARG A 24 11.40 15.34 14.58
N SER A 25 11.65 14.83 13.38
CA SER A 25 11.03 13.61 12.87
C SER A 25 11.95 12.38 13.07
N ARG A 26 11.51 11.39 13.86
CA ARG A 26 11.97 9.98 13.82
C ARG A 26 11.00 9.01 13.08
N GLN A 27 11.38 8.42 11.94
CA GLN A 27 10.50 7.45 11.24
C GLN A 27 10.14 6.24 12.12
N GLU A 28 8.86 5.89 12.20
CA GLU A 28 8.35 4.69 12.89
C GLU A 28 7.67 3.76 11.87
N ASN A 29 7.90 2.46 11.98
CA ASN A 29 7.29 1.46 11.10
C ASN A 29 6.02 0.92 11.76
N VAL A 30 4.88 1.05 11.10
CA VAL A 30 3.61 0.44 11.53
C VAL A 30 3.10 -0.42 10.38
N ALA A 31 2.99 -1.74 10.60
CA ALA A 31 2.45 -2.70 9.63
C ALA A 31 3.06 -2.58 8.22
N ASP A 32 4.40 -2.54 8.13
CA ASP A 32 5.17 -2.39 6.88
C ASP A 32 5.04 -1.03 6.16
N VAL A 33 4.41 -0.06 6.81
CA VAL A 33 4.28 1.33 6.34
C VAL A 33 5.13 2.26 7.21
N LYS A 34 6.01 3.04 6.58
CA LYS A 34 6.85 4.05 7.27
C LYS A 34 5.98 5.25 7.61
N VAL A 35 5.53 5.32 8.86
CA VAL A 35 4.70 6.40 9.35
C VAL A 35 5.58 7.57 9.79
N PRO A 36 5.19 8.82 9.47
CA PRO A 36 5.87 9.97 9.99
C PRO A 36 5.76 10.03 11.53
N PRO A 37 6.86 10.29 12.22
CA PRO A 37 7.01 10.35 13.68
C PRO A 37 5.97 11.19 14.41
N SER A 38 5.69 10.78 15.64
CA SER A 38 5.37 11.73 16.72
C SER A 38 6.58 12.65 16.98
N SER A 39 6.34 13.95 17.02
CA SER A 39 7.43 14.94 17.13
C SER A 39 7.88 15.15 18.57
N ASN A 40 9.19 15.15 18.80
CA ASN A 40 9.74 15.78 20.00
C ASN A 40 9.95 17.27 19.72
N ILE A 41 9.21 18.12 20.43
CA ILE A 41 9.33 19.57 20.30
C ILE A 41 10.53 20.02 21.11
N SER A 42 11.62 20.38 20.43
CA SER A 42 12.80 20.92 21.09
C SER A 42 12.66 22.43 21.20
N GLN A 43 12.32 22.91 22.40
CA GLN A 43 12.26 24.33 22.70
C GLN A 43 13.69 24.84 22.94
N LYS A 44 14.22 25.66 22.01
CA LYS A 44 15.42 26.46 22.30
C LYS A 44 14.99 27.80 22.87
N VAL A 45 15.50 28.06 24.08
CA VAL A 45 15.62 29.32 24.84
C VAL A 45 14.84 30.52 24.30
N THR A 46 13.96 31.04 25.17
CA THR A 46 13.12 32.23 25.05
C THR A 46 13.81 33.46 24.43
N PRO A 47 13.15 34.19 23.50
CA PRO A 47 13.66 35.49 23.03
C PRO A 47 13.50 36.58 24.10
N ARG A 48 14.46 37.52 24.11
CA ARG A 48 14.46 38.81 24.85
C ARG A 48 13.21 39.62 24.51
N MET A 49 12.12 39.41 25.24
CA MET A 49 10.99 40.33 25.21
C MET A 49 11.15 41.36 26.34
N PRO A 50 11.07 42.67 26.09
CA PRO A 50 11.47 43.70 27.06
C PRO A 50 10.63 43.74 28.34
N SER A 51 9.43 43.17 28.36
CA SER A 51 8.57 43.20 29.54
C SER A 51 7.70 41.94 29.60
N ARG A 52 7.67 41.29 30.77
CA ARG A 52 6.77 40.17 31.08
C ARG A 52 5.29 40.60 31.16
N ASP A 53 5.03 41.91 31.20
CA ASP A 53 3.72 42.49 31.52
C ASP A 53 2.78 42.67 30.31
N TRP A 54 3.23 42.37 29.09
CA TRP A 54 2.34 42.43 27.92
C TRP A 54 1.34 41.27 27.96
N PRO A 55 0.02 41.52 27.83
CA PRO A 55 -1.01 40.48 27.84
C PRO A 55 -0.75 39.37 26.80
N GLU A 56 -0.12 39.75 25.69
CA GLU A 56 0.25 38.87 24.58
C GLU A 56 1.31 37.82 24.95
N VAL A 57 2.11 38.06 26.00
CA VAL A 57 3.10 37.10 26.53
C VAL A 57 2.40 35.94 27.24
N ALA A 58 1.30 36.22 27.95
CA ALA A 58 0.57 35.21 28.73
C ALA A 58 -0.07 34.14 27.82
N ASN A 59 -0.57 34.56 26.66
CA ASN A 59 -1.17 33.67 25.65
C ASN A 59 -0.14 32.79 24.94
N ARG A 60 1.17 33.07 25.03
CA ARG A 60 2.20 32.22 24.41
C ARG A 60 2.12 30.77 24.91
N SER A 61 1.75 30.57 26.17
CA SER A 61 1.62 29.23 26.77
C SER A 61 0.47 28.40 26.18
N SER A 62 -0.66 29.03 25.83
CA SER A 62 -1.77 28.35 25.17
C SER A 62 -1.48 28.08 23.70
N TYR A 63 -0.77 28.97 23.00
CA TYR A 63 -0.33 28.72 21.62
C TYR A 63 0.67 27.57 21.51
N VAL A 64 1.60 27.42 22.47
CA VAL A 64 2.53 26.29 22.49
C VAL A 64 1.76 24.97 22.64
N LYS A 65 0.79 24.89 23.56
CA LYS A 65 -0.07 23.72 23.73
C LYS A 65 -0.93 23.41 22.50
N ALA A 66 -1.45 24.45 21.83
CA ALA A 66 -2.20 24.26 20.60
C ALA A 66 -1.32 23.68 19.47
N ILE A 67 -0.06 24.13 19.36
CA ILE A 67 0.89 23.60 18.39
C ILE A 67 1.25 22.14 18.69
N GLU A 68 1.41 21.76 19.96
CA GLU A 68 1.62 20.36 20.38
C GLU A 68 0.51 19.44 19.85
N VAL A 69 -0.76 19.78 20.12
CA VAL A 69 -1.91 18.99 19.68
C VAL A 69 -2.05 18.96 18.15
N LEU A 70 -1.77 20.08 17.47
CA LEU A 70 -1.81 20.13 16.00
C LEU A 70 -0.75 19.23 15.36
N VAL A 71 0.44 19.12 15.96
CA VAL A 71 1.48 18.24 15.44
C VAL A 71 1.11 16.77 15.67
N GLU A 72 0.52 16.42 16.81
CA GLU A 72 -0.02 15.08 17.05
C GLU A 72 -1.10 14.71 16.02
N LEU A 73 -2.05 15.60 15.78
CA LEU A 73 -3.11 15.39 14.81
C LEU A 73 -2.58 15.26 13.37
N ALA A 74 -1.60 16.08 12.98
CA ALA A 74 -0.96 15.99 11.67
C ALA A 74 -0.20 14.67 11.49
N SER A 75 0.44 14.14 12.54
CA SER A 75 1.11 12.84 12.48
C SER A 75 0.11 11.71 12.23
N LEU A 76 -1.03 11.74 12.93
CA LEU A 76 -2.10 10.75 12.78
C LEU A 76 -2.78 10.88 11.41
N GLN A 77 -3.01 12.09 10.92
CA GLN A 77 -3.58 12.29 9.59
C GLN A 77 -2.67 11.73 8.50
N THR A 78 -1.36 11.92 8.63
CA THR A 78 -0.41 11.39 7.66
C THR A 78 -0.34 9.86 7.70
N SER A 79 -0.43 9.25 8.89
CA SER A 79 -0.50 7.78 9.01
C SER A 79 -1.74 7.21 8.33
N PHE A 80 -2.92 7.82 8.50
CA PHE A 80 -4.15 7.40 7.84
C PHE A 80 -4.04 7.48 6.31
N LEU A 81 -3.45 8.55 5.77
CA LEU A 81 -3.26 8.69 4.32
C LEU A 81 -2.36 7.57 3.77
N THR A 82 -1.26 7.26 4.44
CA THR A 82 -0.35 6.19 4.00
C THR A 82 -1.01 4.80 4.07
N LEU A 83 -1.85 4.56 5.08
CA LEU A 83 -2.58 3.29 5.22
C LEU A 83 -3.68 3.14 4.17
N ASP A 84 -4.42 4.21 3.88
CA ASP A 84 -5.45 4.24 2.83
C ASP A 84 -4.85 3.91 1.45
N GLU A 85 -3.67 4.46 1.14
CA GLU A 85 -2.96 4.10 -0.09
C GLU A 85 -2.59 2.61 -0.10
N ALA A 86 -2.04 2.08 0.99
CA ALA A 86 -1.70 0.66 1.10
C ALA A 86 -2.93 -0.23 0.86
N ILE A 87 -4.07 0.08 1.48
CA ILE A 87 -5.34 -0.64 1.28
C ILE A 87 -5.81 -0.55 -0.17
N LYS A 88 -5.69 0.61 -0.83
CA LYS A 88 -6.02 0.76 -2.26
C LYS A 88 -5.11 -0.10 -3.13
N THR A 89 -3.82 -0.20 -2.81
CA THR A 89 -2.89 -1.06 -3.57
C THR A 89 -3.22 -2.54 -3.39
N THR A 90 -3.57 -2.99 -2.18
CA THR A 90 -3.96 -4.38 -1.94
C THR A 90 -5.26 -4.70 -2.67
N ASN A 91 -6.26 -3.82 -2.64
CA ASN A 91 -7.51 -4.01 -3.39
C ASN A 91 -7.29 -4.12 -4.90
N ARG A 92 -6.40 -3.30 -5.49
CA ARG A 92 -6.04 -3.44 -6.92
C ARG A 92 -5.37 -4.77 -7.22
N ARG A 93 -4.49 -5.25 -6.33
CA ARG A 93 -3.82 -6.55 -6.48
C ARG A 93 -4.81 -7.71 -6.38
N VAL A 94 -5.74 -7.64 -5.42
CA VAL A 94 -6.83 -8.64 -5.28
C VAL A 94 -7.66 -8.67 -6.55
N ASN A 95 -8.09 -7.52 -7.05
CA ASN A 95 -8.87 -7.45 -8.29
C ASN A 95 -8.10 -7.99 -9.51
N ALA A 96 -6.80 -7.74 -9.62
CA ALA A 96 -5.97 -8.34 -10.67
C ALA A 96 -5.87 -9.86 -10.55
N LEU A 97 -5.76 -10.39 -9.33
CA LEU A 97 -5.71 -11.83 -9.10
C LEU A 97 -7.05 -12.49 -9.44
N GLU A 98 -8.17 -11.91 -9.01
CA GLU A 98 -9.51 -12.46 -9.21
C GLU A 98 -9.98 -12.38 -10.65
N ASN A 99 -9.80 -11.22 -11.30
CA ASN A 99 -10.39 -10.98 -12.62
C ASN A 99 -9.43 -11.20 -13.79
N VAL A 100 -8.11 -11.33 -13.55
CA VAL A 100 -7.12 -11.51 -14.62
C VAL A 100 -6.34 -12.80 -14.46
N VAL A 101 -5.73 -13.03 -13.29
CA VAL A 101 -4.83 -14.18 -13.12
C VAL A 101 -5.60 -15.49 -13.01
N LYS A 102 -6.61 -15.55 -12.13
CA LYS A 102 -7.45 -16.73 -11.93
C LYS A 102 -8.10 -17.25 -13.22
N PRO A 103 -8.81 -16.44 -14.03
CA PRO A 103 -9.44 -16.95 -15.27
C PRO A 103 -8.41 -17.41 -16.31
N ARG A 104 -7.22 -16.78 -16.38
CA ARG A 104 -6.15 -17.24 -17.29
C ARG A 104 -5.59 -18.60 -16.88
N LEU A 105 -5.43 -18.84 -15.58
CA LEU A 105 -4.99 -20.13 -15.06
C LEU A 105 -6.06 -21.21 -15.30
N GLU A 106 -7.33 -20.90 -15.06
CA GLU A 106 -8.45 -21.81 -15.32
C GLU A 106 -8.54 -22.20 -16.80
N ASN A 107 -8.39 -21.24 -17.73
CA ASN A 107 -8.34 -21.54 -19.16
C ASN A 107 -7.16 -22.43 -19.53
N THR A 108 -5.99 -22.20 -18.94
CA THR A 108 -4.79 -23.03 -19.19
C THR A 108 -5.01 -24.45 -18.69
N ILE A 109 -5.58 -24.62 -17.49
CA ILE A 109 -5.93 -25.92 -16.92
C ILE A 109 -6.94 -26.64 -17.82
N ASN A 110 -7.96 -25.95 -18.32
CA ASN A 110 -8.96 -26.53 -19.20
C ASN A 110 -8.34 -26.97 -20.54
N CYS A 111 -7.49 -26.13 -21.16
CA CYS A 111 -6.79 -26.48 -22.39
C CYS A 111 -5.92 -27.75 -22.22
N ILE A 112 -5.21 -27.86 -21.09
CA ILE A 112 -4.45 -29.07 -20.77
C ILE A 112 -5.41 -30.26 -20.63
N LYS A 113 -6.47 -30.15 -19.82
CA LYS A 113 -7.44 -31.26 -19.63
C LYS A 113 -8.06 -31.73 -20.94
N GLU A 114 -8.49 -30.81 -21.80
CA GLU A 114 -9.05 -31.11 -23.12
C GLU A 114 -8.04 -31.81 -24.02
N SER A 115 -6.80 -31.31 -24.06
CA SER A 115 -5.72 -31.96 -24.79
C SER A 115 -5.52 -33.38 -24.30
N TRP A 116 -5.33 -33.57 -22.99
CA TRP A 116 -5.16 -34.88 -22.37
C TRP A 116 -6.32 -35.83 -22.66
N MET A 117 -7.56 -35.35 -22.60
CA MET A 117 -8.75 -36.13 -22.97
C MET A 117 -8.71 -36.56 -24.45
N SER A 118 -8.36 -35.64 -25.36
CA SER A 118 -8.21 -35.95 -26.80
C SER A 118 -7.11 -36.98 -27.07
N TRP A 119 -5.95 -36.83 -26.42
CA TRP A 119 -4.86 -37.80 -26.52
C TRP A 119 -5.28 -39.18 -25.99
N ARG A 120 -6.04 -39.22 -24.90
CA ARG A 120 -6.57 -40.46 -24.32
C ARG A 120 -7.55 -41.16 -25.26
N GLU A 121 -8.47 -40.40 -25.87
CA GLU A 121 -9.43 -40.94 -26.84
C GLU A 121 -8.72 -41.50 -28.08
N ARG A 122 -7.76 -40.76 -28.64
CA ARG A 122 -6.96 -41.22 -29.78
C ARG A 122 -6.16 -42.49 -29.45
N ALA A 123 -5.55 -42.54 -28.27
CA ALA A 123 -4.82 -43.73 -27.82
C ALA A 123 -5.75 -44.94 -27.63
N PHE A 124 -6.98 -44.73 -27.15
CA PHE A 124 -7.97 -45.79 -27.00
C PHE A 124 -8.39 -46.38 -28.37
N LEU A 125 -8.71 -45.53 -29.35
CA LEU A 125 -9.07 -45.97 -30.70
C LEU A 125 -7.93 -46.75 -31.39
N GLN A 126 -6.68 -46.33 -31.19
CA GLN A 126 -5.53 -47.05 -31.76
C GLN A 126 -5.39 -48.47 -31.18
N VAL A 127 -5.63 -48.64 -29.88
CA VAL A 127 -5.66 -49.96 -29.23
C VAL A 127 -6.84 -50.80 -29.73
N GLU A 128 -7.99 -50.19 -30.02
CA GLU A 128 -9.14 -50.90 -30.61
C GLU A 128 -8.87 -51.36 -32.04
N GLU A 129 -8.18 -50.57 -32.86
CA GLU A 129 -7.73 -50.97 -34.19
C GLU A 129 -6.69 -52.11 -34.14
N GLU A 130 -5.75 -52.06 -33.20
CA GLU A 130 -4.76 -53.12 -32.98
C GLU A 130 -5.42 -54.41 -32.43
N GLY A 131 -6.42 -54.27 -31.54
CA GLY A 131 -7.23 -55.39 -31.04
C GLY A 131 -8.15 -56.00 -32.11
N ASN A 132 -8.65 -55.19 -33.05
CA ASN A 132 -9.34 -55.69 -34.25
C ASN A 132 -8.35 -56.27 -35.28
N GLY A 133 -7.08 -55.87 -35.22
CA GLY A 133 -5.96 -56.43 -35.96
C GLY A 133 -5.59 -57.87 -35.58
N GLU A 134 -5.94 -58.35 -34.37
CA GLU A 134 -5.78 -59.77 -34.02
C GLU A 134 -6.74 -60.69 -34.81
N ALA A 135 -7.90 -60.18 -35.26
CA ALA A 135 -8.77 -60.91 -36.18
C ALA A 135 -8.20 -60.94 -37.62
N ALA A 136 -7.42 -59.94 -38.02
CA ALA A 136 -6.74 -59.89 -39.31
C ALA A 136 -5.47 -60.78 -39.34
N CYS A 137 -4.69 -60.81 -38.26
CA CYS A 137 -3.52 -61.67 -38.14
C CYS A 137 -3.88 -63.17 -38.10
N ARG A 138 -5.02 -63.56 -37.50
CA ARG A 138 -5.48 -64.97 -37.57
C ARG A 138 -5.90 -65.43 -38.97
N LYS A 139 -6.38 -64.54 -39.85
CA LYS A 139 -6.68 -64.90 -41.25
C LYS A 139 -5.42 -65.04 -42.11
N PHE A 140 -4.36 -64.27 -41.82
CA PHE A 140 -3.09 -64.38 -42.55
C PHE A 140 -2.22 -65.55 -42.08
N TYR A 141 -2.23 -65.90 -40.79
CA TYR A 141 -1.46 -67.05 -40.28
C TYR A 141 -2.07 -68.42 -40.62
N PHE A 142 -3.36 -68.49 -40.99
CA PHE A 142 -4.03 -69.73 -41.41
C PHE A 142 -4.08 -69.95 -42.93
N SER A 143 -3.71 -68.96 -43.75
CA SER A 143 -3.63 -69.13 -45.22
C SER A 143 -2.22 -69.43 -45.75
N GLY A 144 -1.22 -69.49 -44.86
CA GLY A 144 0.18 -69.82 -45.18
C GLY A 144 0.66 -71.19 -44.67
N ILE A 145 -0.18 -71.94 -43.93
CA ILE A 145 0.13 -73.31 -43.50
C ILE A 145 -1.11 -74.18 -43.74
N SER A 146 -1.00 -75.00 -44.79
CA SER A 146 -1.91 -76.03 -45.31
C SER A 146 -2.85 -75.62 -46.44
#